data_AF-A0A7S0SV26-F1
#
_entry.id   AF-A0A7S0SV26-F1
#
_cell.length_a   1.000
_cell.length_b   1.000
_cell.length_c   1.000
_cell.angle_alpha   90.00
_cell.angle_beta   90.00
_cell.angle_gamma   90.00
#
_symmetry.space_group_name_H-M   'P 1'
#
loop_
_entity.id
_entity.type
_entity.pdbx_description
1 polymer ?
#
loop_
_entity_poly.entity_id
_entity_poly.type
_entity_poly.pdbx_seq_one_letter_code
_entity_poly.pdbx_strand_id
1 'polypeptide(L)'
;VGFPSGFLSLRWLAPWLGLIMDATRPMDNMALAWDTPQEDEVAVNQLSAGASPYMPLMFMRRESRFRRYYSMKDATEKERKRWRDAFLYFCRKVQLASGGA
;
A
#
# COMPACT_ATOMS: atom_id res chain seq x y z
N VAL A 1 -10.05 2.71 0.40
CA VAL A 1 -9.12 2.71 -0.74
C VAL A 1 -8.88 1.27 -1.17
N GLY A 2 -9.25 0.88 -2.40
CA GLY A 2 -8.97 -0.46 -2.93
C GLY A 2 -7.88 -0.44 -3.98
N PHE A 3 -6.84 -1.21 -3.72
CA PHE A 3 -5.69 -1.48 -4.58
C PHE A 3 -4.98 -0.22 -5.16
N PRO A 4 -3.74 0.05 -4.74
CA PRO A 4 -3.00 1.26 -5.15
C PRO A 4 -2.81 1.36 -6.67
N SER A 5 -2.87 0.24 -7.39
CA SER A 5 -2.82 0.17 -8.84
C SER A 5 -4.06 0.76 -9.53
N GLY A 6 -5.26 0.59 -8.96
CA GLY A 6 -6.53 0.86 -9.66
C GLY A 6 -7.46 1.90 -9.02
N PHE A 7 -7.13 2.45 -7.84
CA PHE A 7 -8.09 3.27 -7.09
C PHE A 7 -8.62 4.53 -7.80
N LEU A 8 -7.88 5.07 -8.78
CA LEU A 8 -8.35 6.21 -9.60
C LEU A 8 -9.45 5.80 -10.59
N SER A 9 -9.35 4.62 -11.19
CA SER A 9 -10.28 4.15 -12.22
C SER A 9 -11.41 3.27 -11.67
N LEU A 10 -11.16 2.55 -10.58
CA LEU A 10 -12.09 1.58 -10.00
C LEU A 10 -12.94 2.15 -8.84
N ARG A 11 -12.89 3.46 -8.60
CA ARG A 11 -13.62 4.10 -7.50
C ARG A 11 -15.14 3.86 -7.56
N TRP A 12 -15.71 3.70 -8.75
CA TRP A 12 -17.14 3.42 -8.95
C TRP A 12 -17.58 2.04 -8.43
N LEU A 13 -16.65 1.10 -8.20
CA LEU A 13 -16.95 -0.21 -7.59
C LEU A 13 -17.06 -0.17 -6.06
N ALA A 14 -16.62 0.93 -5.43
CA ALA A 14 -16.63 1.09 -3.98
C ALA A 14 -17.96 0.75 -3.27
N PRO A 15 -19.15 1.21 -3.72
CA PRO A 15 -20.40 0.90 -3.03
C PRO A 15 -20.73 -0.60 -3.02
N TRP A 16 -20.39 -1.32 -4.10
CA TRP A 16 -20.64 -2.76 -4.21
C TRP A 16 -19.73 -3.57 -3.31
N LEU A 17 -18.47 -3.16 -3.20
CA LEU A 17 -17.50 -3.84 -2.35
C LEU A 17 -17.71 -3.53 -0.85
N GLY A 18 -18.45 -2.47 -0.53
CA GLY A 18 -18.78 -2.11 0.87
C GLY A 18 -19.69 -3.10 1.57
N LEU A 19 -20.46 -3.88 0.82
CA LEU A 19 -21.35 -4.90 1.37
C LEU A 19 -20.62 -6.08 2.03
N ILE A 20 -19.32 -6.25 1.74
CA ILE A 20 -18.51 -7.40 2.18
C ILE A 20 -17.54 -6.97 3.31
N MET A 21 -17.54 -5.70 3.69
CA MET A 21 -16.55 -5.13 4.61
C MET A 21 -17.14 -4.89 6.00
N ASP A 22 -16.36 -5.19 7.04
CA ASP A 22 -16.74 -4.88 8.41
C ASP A 22 -16.82 -3.36 8.64
N ALA A 23 -17.66 -2.95 9.61
CA ALA A 23 -17.82 -1.54 9.96
C ALA A 23 -16.60 -0.93 10.67
N THR A 24 -15.74 -1.76 11.26
CA THR A 24 -14.56 -1.34 12.03
C THR A 24 -13.35 -2.22 11.73
N ARG A 25 -12.15 -1.66 11.83
CA ARG A 25 -10.90 -2.41 11.69
C ARG A 25 -10.68 -3.31 12.92
N PRO A 26 -10.31 -4.59 12.77
CA PRO A 26 -10.13 -5.51 13.89
C PRO A 26 -8.90 -5.18 14.77
N MET A 27 -7.95 -4.43 14.23
CA MET A 27 -6.69 -4.10 14.92
C MET A 27 -6.88 -3.04 16.01
N ASP A 28 -7.78 -2.07 15.79
CA ASP A 28 -7.92 -0.86 16.62
C ASP A 28 -9.37 -0.35 16.81
N ASN A 29 -10.38 -1.06 16.31
CA ASN A 29 -11.80 -0.70 16.37
C ASN A 29 -12.16 0.66 15.73
N MET A 30 -11.31 1.21 14.87
CA MET A 30 -11.64 2.45 14.16
C MET A 30 -12.60 2.19 13.00
N ALA A 31 -13.46 3.16 12.70
CA ALA A 31 -14.42 3.10 11.60
C ALA A 31 -13.73 2.78 10.26
N LEU A 32 -14.28 1.82 9.54
CA LEU A 32 -13.78 1.35 8.26
C LEU A 32 -14.80 1.67 7.17
N ALA A 33 -14.37 2.43 6.17
CA ALA A 33 -15.19 2.69 4.98
C ALA A 33 -14.35 2.62 3.71
N TRP A 34 -15.01 2.41 2.57
CA TRP A 34 -14.30 2.17 1.30
C TRP A 34 -13.49 3.36 0.81
N ASP A 35 -13.79 4.54 1.31
CA ASP A 35 -13.10 5.81 1.04
C ASP A 35 -12.16 6.23 2.18
N THR A 36 -12.15 5.52 3.31
CA THR A 36 -11.18 5.80 4.37
C THR A 36 -9.75 5.58 3.87
N PRO A 37 -8.81 6.47 4.23
CA PRO A 37 -7.41 6.31 3.91
C PRO A 37 -6.85 5.06 4.61
N GLN A 38 -6.02 4.33 3.89
CA GLN A 38 -5.24 3.22 4.44
C GLN A 38 -3.77 3.64 4.52
N GLU A 39 -2.96 2.85 5.23
CA GLU A 39 -1.53 3.05 5.34
C GLU A 39 -0.86 3.06 3.96
N ASP A 40 0.05 4.01 3.75
CA ASP A 40 0.82 4.17 2.51
C ASP A 40 1.80 3.00 2.31
N GLU A 41 2.33 2.42 3.38
CA GLU A 41 3.24 1.27 3.32
C GLU A 41 2.60 0.07 2.61
N VAL A 42 1.28 -0.14 2.77
CA VAL A 42 0.53 -1.19 2.05
C VAL A 42 0.50 -0.91 0.55
N ALA A 43 0.40 0.36 0.16
CA ALA A 43 0.43 0.77 -1.24
C ALA A 43 1.81 0.53 -1.85
N VAL A 44 2.86 0.96 -1.14
CA VAL A 44 4.25 0.84 -1.59
C VAL A 44 4.68 -0.63 -1.67
N ASN A 45 4.28 -1.47 -0.72
CA ASN A 45 4.57 -2.90 -0.76
C ASN A 45 4.06 -3.56 -2.06
N GLN A 46 2.81 -3.26 -2.44
CA GLN A 46 2.21 -3.79 -3.66
C GLN A 46 2.87 -3.23 -4.93
N LEU A 47 3.02 -1.91 -5.02
CA LEU A 47 3.54 -1.23 -6.22
C LEU A 47 5.04 -1.51 -6.46
N SER A 48 5.81 -1.72 -5.38
CA SER A 48 7.24 -2.04 -5.47
C SER A 48 7.54 -3.52 -5.68
N ALA A 49 6.51 -4.37 -5.82
CA ALA A 49 6.63 -5.83 -5.89
C ALA A 49 7.42 -6.39 -4.68
N GLY A 50 7.04 -5.98 -3.47
CA GLY A 50 7.55 -6.50 -2.22
C GLY A 50 8.92 -5.96 -1.80
N ALA A 51 9.31 -4.77 -2.25
CA ALA A 51 10.51 -4.08 -1.75
C ALA A 51 10.21 -3.33 -0.43
N SER A 52 9.53 -3.97 0.51
CA SER A 52 8.98 -3.33 1.71
C SER A 52 9.12 -4.21 2.95
N PRO A 53 9.23 -3.62 4.16
CA PRO A 53 9.16 -4.31 5.43
C PRO A 53 7.83 -5.03 5.72
N TYR A 54 6.77 -4.85 4.90
CA TYR A 54 5.49 -5.55 5.08
C TYR A 54 5.45 -6.96 4.49
N MET A 55 6.42 -7.34 3.64
CA MET A 55 6.47 -8.69 3.06
C MET A 55 6.49 -9.85 4.06
N PRO A 56 7.18 -9.75 5.22
CA PRO A 56 7.09 -10.75 6.28
C PRO A 56 5.67 -11.05 6.77
N LEU A 57 4.73 -10.10 6.71
CA LEU A 57 3.34 -10.35 7.10
C LEU A 57 2.69 -11.44 6.23
N MET A 58 3.06 -11.50 4.95
CA MET A 58 2.57 -12.52 4.01
C MET A 58 3.48 -13.76 3.95
N PHE A 59 4.78 -13.58 4.16
CA PHE A 59 5.79 -14.64 4.02
C PHE A 59 6.65 -14.78 5.27
N MET A 60 6.02 -15.02 6.41
CA MET A 60 6.67 -15.05 7.74
C MET A 60 7.87 -16.00 7.80
N ARG A 61 7.79 -17.18 7.16
CA ARG A 61 8.90 -18.15 7.10
C ARG A 61 10.15 -17.63 6.37
N ARG A 62 10.01 -16.57 5.58
CA ARG A 62 11.08 -15.93 4.81
C ARG A 62 11.41 -14.53 5.33
N GLU A 63 10.98 -14.18 6.54
CA GLU A 63 11.15 -12.84 7.15
C GLU A 63 12.58 -12.32 7.05
N SER A 64 13.57 -13.15 7.33
CA SER A 64 14.99 -12.79 7.28
C SER A 64 15.44 -12.20 5.93
N ARG A 65 14.81 -12.61 4.82
CA ARG A 65 15.08 -12.08 3.47
C ARG A 65 14.64 -10.63 3.30
N PHE A 66 13.66 -10.19 4.08
CA PHE A 66 13.03 -8.87 3.95
C PHE A 66 13.57 -7.85 4.96
N ARG A 67 14.38 -8.27 5.95
CA ARG A 67 14.95 -7.37 6.97
C ARG A 67 15.71 -6.17 6.39
N ARG A 68 16.36 -6.36 5.24
CA ARG A 68 17.09 -5.30 4.53
C ARG A 68 16.20 -4.09 4.16
N TYR A 69 14.89 -4.28 4.06
CA TYR A 69 13.95 -3.20 3.73
C TYR A 69 13.52 -2.37 4.94
N TYR A 70 13.80 -2.78 6.19
CA TYR A 70 13.48 -1.98 7.38
C TYR A 70 14.25 -0.66 7.42
N SER A 71 15.55 -0.69 7.11
CA SER A 71 16.40 0.50 7.08
C SER A 71 16.80 0.93 5.67
N MET A 72 16.55 0.09 4.67
CA MET A 72 17.05 0.21 3.30
C MET A 72 18.58 0.27 3.14
N LYS A 73 19.35 0.21 4.24
CA LYS A 73 20.82 0.31 4.23
C LYS A 73 21.44 -0.86 3.47
N ASP A 74 20.90 -2.06 3.64
CA ASP A 74 21.40 -3.28 2.99
C ASP A 74 20.64 -3.62 1.69
N ALA A 75 19.72 -2.75 1.26
CA ALA A 75 19.03 -2.91 -0.01
C ALA A 75 19.94 -2.50 -1.18
N THR A 76 19.87 -3.27 -2.27
CA THR A 76 20.58 -2.94 -3.51
C THR A 76 20.06 -1.65 -4.14
N GLU A 77 20.86 -0.99 -4.98
CA GLU A 77 20.40 0.24 -5.65
C GLU A 77 19.16 0.00 -6.52
N LYS A 78 19.05 -1.18 -7.14
CA LYS A 78 17.86 -1.58 -7.90
C LYS A 78 16.62 -1.67 -7.00
N GLU A 79 16.73 -2.23 -5.81
CA GLU A 79 15.63 -2.34 -4.87
C GLU A 79 15.22 -0.97 -4.32
N ARG A 80 16.19 -0.13 -3.96
CA ARG A 80 15.95 1.26 -3.52
C ARG A 80 15.26 2.08 -4.59
N LYS A 81 15.74 1.99 -5.83
CA LYS A 81 15.12 2.65 -6.99
C LYS A 81 13.68 2.17 -7.17
N ARG A 82 13.43 0.86 -7.12
CA ARG A 82 12.09 0.29 -7.26
C ARG A 82 11.12 0.78 -6.18
N TRP A 83 11.55 0.80 -4.93
CA TRP A 83 10.74 1.33 -3.82
C TRP A 83 10.46 2.83 -4.01
N ARG A 84 11.49 3.62 -4.32
CA ARG A 84 11.38 5.07 -4.55
C ARG A 84 10.45 5.41 -5.71
N ASP A 85 10.59 4.72 -6.84
CA ASP A 85 9.74 4.91 -8.01
C ASP A 85 8.28 4.56 -7.69
N ALA A 86 8.04 3.47 -6.94
CA ALA A 86 6.71 3.08 -6.49
C ALA A 86 6.08 4.11 -5.54
N PHE A 87 6.85 4.63 -4.58
CA PHE A 87 6.39 5.65 -3.64
C PHE A 87 6.05 6.97 -4.37
N LEU A 88 6.95 7.45 -5.23
CA LEU A 88 6.71 8.66 -6.02
C LEU A 88 5.50 8.50 -6.95
N TYR A 89 5.34 7.33 -7.56
CA TYR A 89 4.16 7.02 -8.38
C TYR A 89 2.88 7.07 -7.54
N PHE A 90 2.89 6.48 -6.33
CA PHE A 90 1.75 6.55 -5.42
C PHE A 90 1.41 8.00 -5.03
N CYS A 91 2.40 8.79 -4.62
CA CYS A 91 2.21 10.21 -4.27
C CYS A 91 1.58 11.00 -5.41
N ARG A 92 2.03 10.80 -6.66
CA ARG A 92 1.44 11.46 -7.84
C ARG A 92 -0.03 11.09 -8.03
N LYS A 93 -0.40 9.83 -7.80
CA LYS A 93 -1.81 9.40 -7.90
C LYS A 93 -2.66 10.01 -6.79
N VAL A 94 -2.14 10.10 -5.57
CA VAL A 94 -2.82 10.76 -4.46
C VAL A 94 -2.99 12.26 -4.71
N GLN A 95 -1.96 12.91 -5.24
CA GLN A 95 -2.02 14.31 -5.67
C GLN A 95 -3.12 14.53 -6.70
N LEU A 96 -3.17 13.71 -7.75
CA LEU A 96 -4.23 13.76 -8.77
C LEU A 96 -5.62 13.52 -8.16
N ALA A 97 -5.77 12.52 -7.27
CA ALA A 97 -7.03 12.25 -6.59
C ALA A 97 -7.51 13.41 -5.71
N SER A 98 -6.57 14.22 -5.21
CA SER A 98 -6.83 15.39 -4.36
C SER A 98 -7.03 16.68 -5.16
N GLY A 99 -7.02 16.62 -6.50
CA GLY A 99 -7.16 17.78 -7.38
C GLY A 99 -5.88 18.61 -7.56
N GLY A 100 -4.72 18.10 -7.13
CA GLY A 100 -3.43 18.72 -7.39
C GLY A 100 -2.97 18.49 -8.84
N ALA A 101 -2.30 19.50 -9.42
CA ALA A 101 -1.68 19.46 -10.75
C ALA A 101 -0.30 18.78 -10.71
#